data_AF-J3JF64-F1
#
_entry.id   AF-J3JF64-F1
#
_cell.length_a   1.000
_cell.length_b   1.000
_cell.length_c   1.000
_cell.angle_alpha   90.00
_cell.angle_beta   90.00
_cell.angle_gamma   90.00
#
_symmetry.space_group_name_H-M   'P 1'
#
loop_
_entity.id
_entity.type
_entity.pdbx_description
1 polymer ?
#
loop_
_entity_poly.entity_id
_entity_poly.type
_entity_poly.pdbx_seq_one_letter_code
_entity_poly.pdbx_strand_id
1 'polypeptide(L)'
;MLSLHNSKETKAILNAVEDLGHTPVWLRQENTAISVEDSELTLEPDIDIVANRLLLSNTEEPAELLGLATTFNRVRPMLNEPDAVMASIHKFATAATLANWNIKVPDALLALSNDRLNQGRSQFGDVGVYKTAIGTHGGGTWKVDLTEPVNPKVGNRQAFLQALIDRDGERHRDLRVYIVDGEIIGAMYRFAPEGDWRTNVALGGDVLNATDEMDDEASETALYAADVMGLDYAGVDLIEGNDGWFVLEVNPTAGFKGLYKATGKSPAPYIAKSAIERAGGTVDEDRVAELAATLDDSEPSCKPRVEPPEHQDVPIIGYIEDVVVSGTSGSTQAKAKSDTGATRTSIDTSLAAEIGAGPIKSMTRVKSGSVKGGKARPVVDLVIGIGGTQHTVTASVEDRSHMDYPLLLGRDILEHYRVDVRRRSDGDNKPPLDSEEYLEE
;
A
#
# COMPACT_ATOMS: atom_id res chain seq x y z
N MET A 1 -8.71 -10.90 -10.58
CA MET A 1 -8.43 -9.92 -9.50
C MET A 1 -7.31 -8.97 -9.91
N LEU A 2 -7.55 -7.66 -9.90
CA LEU A 2 -6.53 -6.63 -10.08
C LEU A 2 -5.99 -6.16 -8.72
N SER A 3 -4.78 -6.61 -8.36
CA SER A 3 -4.17 -6.32 -7.06
C SER A 3 -2.64 -6.41 -7.14
N LEU A 4 -1.96 -5.26 -7.10
CA LEU A 4 -0.49 -5.20 -7.14
C LEU A 4 0.17 -5.49 -5.78
N HIS A 5 -0.63 -5.64 -4.72
CA HIS A 5 -0.18 -5.96 -3.37
C HIS A 5 -0.61 -7.39 -2.99
N ASN A 6 0.04 -7.94 -1.96
CA ASN A 6 -0.29 -9.25 -1.42
C ASN A 6 -1.16 -9.09 -0.16
N SER A 7 -2.46 -9.35 -0.28
CA SER A 7 -3.41 -9.33 0.84
C SER A 7 -4.11 -10.67 0.99
N LYS A 8 -4.50 -10.99 2.23
CA LYS A 8 -5.25 -12.21 2.56
C LYS A 8 -6.61 -12.23 1.86
N GLU A 9 -7.23 -11.06 1.77
CA GLU A 9 -8.52 -10.87 1.12
C GLU A 9 -8.46 -11.16 -0.38
N THR A 10 -7.44 -10.68 -1.10
CA THR A 10 -7.27 -11.01 -2.53
C THR A 10 -7.09 -12.50 -2.74
N LYS A 11 -6.32 -13.18 -1.88
CA LYS A 11 -6.14 -14.63 -1.96
C LYS A 11 -7.46 -15.38 -1.75
N ALA A 12 -8.21 -15.01 -0.72
CA ALA A 12 -9.50 -15.62 -0.41
C ALA A 12 -10.49 -15.50 -1.56
N ILE A 13 -10.51 -14.35 -2.25
CA ILE A 13 -11.40 -14.18 -3.41
C ILE A 13 -10.93 -15.07 -4.58
N LEU A 14 -9.63 -15.16 -4.85
CA LEU A 14 -9.09 -16.03 -5.90
C LEU A 14 -9.39 -17.51 -5.63
N ASN A 15 -9.15 -17.98 -4.40
CA ASN A 15 -9.44 -19.35 -4.02
C ASN A 15 -10.94 -19.65 -4.11
N ALA A 16 -11.80 -18.70 -3.70
CA ALA A 16 -13.23 -18.86 -3.84
C ALA A 16 -13.68 -18.95 -5.32
N VAL A 17 -13.06 -18.21 -6.24
CA VAL A 17 -13.33 -18.36 -7.69
C VAL A 17 -12.99 -19.78 -8.17
N GLU A 18 -11.84 -20.32 -7.74
CA GLU A 18 -11.42 -21.70 -8.08
C GLU A 18 -12.37 -22.74 -7.50
N ASP A 19 -12.72 -22.61 -6.22
CA ASP A 19 -13.59 -23.53 -5.50
C ASP A 19 -15.06 -23.49 -5.97
N LEU A 20 -15.45 -22.43 -6.68
CA LEU A 20 -16.72 -22.31 -7.40
C LEU A 20 -16.65 -22.84 -8.83
N GLY A 21 -15.51 -23.39 -9.26
CA GLY A 21 -15.35 -24.05 -10.55
C GLY A 21 -14.96 -23.13 -11.71
N HIS A 22 -14.47 -21.92 -11.43
CA HIS A 22 -14.08 -20.93 -12.43
C HIS A 22 -12.56 -20.68 -12.39
N THR A 23 -12.00 -20.06 -13.43
CA THR A 23 -10.55 -19.83 -13.53
C THR A 23 -10.15 -18.54 -12.81
N PRO A 24 -9.47 -18.59 -11.66
CA PRO A 24 -8.94 -17.39 -11.05
C PRO A 24 -7.72 -16.87 -11.81
N VAL A 25 -7.63 -15.56 -11.94
CA VAL A 25 -6.47 -14.88 -12.50
C VAL A 25 -6.07 -13.72 -11.60
N TRP A 26 -4.82 -13.72 -11.14
CA TRP A 26 -4.25 -12.62 -10.37
C TRP A 26 -3.42 -11.73 -11.29
N LEU A 27 -3.97 -10.54 -11.60
CA LEU A 27 -3.28 -9.52 -12.39
C LEU A 27 -2.29 -8.77 -11.50
N ARG A 28 -1.00 -8.86 -11.83
CA ARG A 28 0.12 -8.27 -11.08
C ARG A 28 1.16 -7.65 -12.02
N GLN A 29 2.11 -6.92 -11.43
CA GLN A 29 3.15 -6.21 -12.17
C GLN A 29 3.99 -7.17 -13.02
N GLU A 30 4.24 -8.37 -12.52
CA GLU A 30 5.12 -9.36 -13.14
C GLU A 30 4.52 -10.12 -14.33
N ASN A 31 3.19 -10.07 -14.54
CA ASN A 31 2.52 -10.94 -15.52
C ASN A 31 1.44 -10.27 -16.37
N THR A 32 1.15 -8.99 -16.16
CA THR A 32 0.01 -8.33 -16.80
C THR A 32 0.45 -7.32 -17.84
N ALA A 33 -0.11 -7.42 -19.04
CA ALA A 33 0.14 -6.51 -20.14
C ALA A 33 -1.17 -6.14 -20.86
N ILE A 34 -1.24 -4.90 -21.35
CA ILE A 34 -2.30 -4.45 -22.26
C ILE A 34 -1.59 -3.94 -23.51
N SER A 35 -1.99 -4.43 -24.68
CA SER A 35 -1.47 -3.96 -25.97
C SER A 35 -2.56 -3.31 -26.81
N VAL A 36 -2.12 -2.38 -27.66
CA VAL A 36 -2.94 -1.81 -28.73
C VAL A 36 -2.23 -2.10 -30.04
N GLU A 37 -2.78 -3.01 -30.83
CA GLU A 37 -2.27 -3.35 -32.16
C GLU A 37 -3.42 -3.21 -33.16
N ASP A 38 -3.19 -2.50 -34.27
CA ASP A 38 -4.21 -2.20 -35.27
C ASP A 38 -5.52 -1.59 -34.71
N SER A 39 -5.40 -0.80 -33.63
CA SER A 39 -6.52 -0.22 -32.86
C SER A 39 -7.39 -1.23 -32.09
N GLU A 40 -6.93 -2.47 -31.96
CA GLU A 40 -7.54 -3.49 -31.11
C GLU A 40 -6.81 -3.56 -29.77
N LEU A 41 -7.60 -3.61 -28.68
CA LEU A 41 -7.10 -3.75 -27.32
C LEU A 41 -7.05 -5.23 -26.95
N THR A 42 -5.89 -5.70 -26.49
CA THR A 42 -5.77 -7.04 -25.88
C THR A 42 -5.23 -6.94 -24.47
N LEU A 43 -5.69 -7.86 -23.61
CA LEU A 43 -5.25 -7.99 -22.22
C LEU A 43 -4.63 -9.37 -22.04
N GLU A 44 -3.41 -9.40 -21.52
CA GLU A 44 -2.72 -10.63 -21.14
C GLU A 44 -2.45 -10.63 -19.63
N PRO A 45 -2.82 -11.70 -18.91
CA PRO A 45 -3.64 -12.83 -19.36
C PRO A 45 -5.09 -12.43 -19.68
N ASP A 46 -5.71 -13.11 -20.65
CA ASP A 46 -7.11 -12.87 -21.02
C ASP A 46 -8.06 -13.32 -19.91
N ILE A 47 -9.10 -12.51 -19.66
CA ILE A 47 -10.08 -12.67 -18.58
C ILE A 47 -11.41 -12.07 -18.98
N ASP A 48 -12.51 -12.55 -18.40
CA ASP A 48 -13.86 -12.04 -18.70
C ASP A 48 -14.23 -10.80 -17.88
N ILE A 49 -13.76 -10.71 -16.62
CA ILE A 49 -14.11 -9.64 -15.68
C ILE A 49 -12.98 -9.33 -14.70
N VAL A 50 -12.89 -8.07 -14.27
CA VAL A 50 -11.90 -7.59 -13.31
C VAL A 50 -12.54 -7.25 -11.97
N ALA A 51 -12.19 -7.95 -10.90
CA ALA A 51 -12.43 -7.43 -9.55
C ALA A 51 -11.24 -6.56 -9.08
N ASN A 52 -11.47 -5.25 -8.97
CA ASN A 52 -10.53 -4.19 -8.63
C ASN A 52 -10.28 -4.08 -7.12
N ARG A 53 -9.05 -4.46 -6.72
CA ARG A 53 -8.60 -4.41 -5.33
C ARG A 53 -7.41 -3.46 -5.16
N LEU A 54 -7.20 -2.48 -6.05
CA LEU A 54 -6.11 -1.52 -5.89
C LEU A 54 -6.29 -0.67 -4.63
N LEU A 55 -5.23 -0.53 -3.83
CA LEU A 55 -5.24 0.25 -2.59
C LEU A 55 -4.91 1.72 -2.86
N LEU A 56 -5.79 2.42 -3.58
CA LEU A 56 -5.56 3.82 -3.99
C LEU A 56 -5.30 4.78 -2.82
N SER A 57 -5.82 4.48 -1.64
CA SER A 57 -5.69 5.29 -0.44
C SER A 57 -4.36 5.11 0.31
N ASN A 58 -3.55 4.11 -0.08
CA ASN A 58 -2.25 3.76 0.51
C ASN A 58 -1.04 4.07 -0.39
N THR A 59 -1.27 4.52 -1.62
CA THR A 59 -0.19 4.87 -2.55
C THR A 59 0.17 6.36 -2.46
N GLU A 60 1.40 6.70 -2.85
CA GLU A 60 1.83 8.08 -3.06
C GLU A 60 1.32 8.63 -4.42
N GLU A 61 0.96 7.73 -5.33
CA GLU A 61 0.55 8.03 -6.71
C GLU A 61 -0.88 7.50 -7.01
N PRO A 62 -1.93 8.03 -6.35
CA PRO A 62 -3.30 7.54 -6.54
C PRO A 62 -3.83 7.78 -7.95
N ALA A 63 -3.39 8.86 -8.61
CA ALA A 63 -3.78 9.17 -9.98
C ALA A 63 -3.26 8.13 -10.98
N GLU A 64 -2.05 7.61 -10.77
CA GLU A 64 -1.46 6.58 -11.63
C GLU A 64 -2.25 5.27 -11.51
N LEU A 65 -2.50 4.81 -10.28
CA LEU A 65 -3.27 3.59 -10.06
C LEU A 65 -4.75 3.73 -10.50
N LEU A 66 -5.33 4.93 -10.42
CA LEU A 66 -6.66 5.20 -10.97
C LEU A 66 -6.66 5.17 -12.50
N GLY A 67 -5.64 5.75 -13.13
CA GLY A 67 -5.42 5.67 -14.57
C GLY A 67 -5.29 4.22 -15.02
N LEU A 68 -4.49 3.42 -14.30
CA LEU A 68 -4.34 1.99 -14.54
C LEU A 68 -5.69 1.25 -14.40
N ALA A 69 -6.44 1.47 -13.33
CA ALA A 69 -7.77 0.88 -13.16
C ALA A 69 -8.72 1.28 -14.30
N THR A 70 -8.67 2.54 -14.73
CA THR A 70 -9.42 3.05 -15.88
C THR A 70 -9.03 2.31 -17.16
N THR A 71 -7.74 2.07 -17.39
CA THR A 71 -7.28 1.28 -18.54
C THR A 71 -7.88 -0.12 -18.53
N PHE A 72 -7.82 -0.85 -17.41
CA PHE A 72 -8.44 -2.17 -17.32
C PHE A 72 -9.96 -2.14 -17.52
N ASN A 73 -10.65 -1.15 -16.95
CA ASN A 73 -12.11 -0.99 -17.10
C ASN A 73 -12.53 -0.69 -18.55
N ARG A 74 -11.61 -0.15 -19.38
CA ARG A 74 -11.86 0.06 -20.82
C ARG A 74 -11.71 -1.21 -21.64
N VAL A 75 -11.06 -2.24 -21.11
CA VAL A 75 -10.81 -3.50 -21.82
C VAL A 75 -11.78 -4.61 -21.38
N ARG A 76 -12.13 -4.65 -20.09
CA ARG A 76 -13.05 -5.63 -19.49
C ARG A 76 -13.96 -4.98 -18.43
N PRO A 77 -15.18 -5.50 -18.22
CA PRO A 77 -16.03 -5.09 -17.10
C PRO A 77 -15.31 -5.18 -15.76
N MET A 78 -15.63 -4.30 -14.81
CA MET A 78 -14.90 -4.17 -13.54
C MET A 78 -15.81 -3.99 -12.32
N LEU A 79 -15.43 -4.62 -11.20
CA LEU A 79 -16.05 -4.49 -9.87
C LEU A 79 -14.98 -4.11 -8.83
N ASN A 80 -14.96 -2.98 -8.15
CA ASN A 80 -15.72 -1.76 -8.38
C ASN A 80 -15.11 -0.93 -9.52
N GLU A 81 -15.94 -0.18 -10.24
CA GLU A 81 -15.48 0.73 -11.28
C GLU A 81 -14.59 1.87 -10.75
N PRO A 82 -13.61 2.35 -11.53
CA PRO A 82 -12.64 3.36 -11.09
C PRO A 82 -13.27 4.67 -10.59
N ASP A 83 -14.34 5.15 -11.24
CA ASP A 83 -15.00 6.41 -10.87
C ASP A 83 -15.67 6.32 -9.50
N ALA A 84 -16.36 5.20 -9.23
CA ALA A 84 -16.95 4.89 -7.94
C ALA A 84 -15.89 4.78 -6.84
N VAL A 85 -14.78 4.09 -7.14
CA VAL A 85 -13.63 3.99 -6.22
C VAL A 85 -13.05 5.38 -5.94
N MET A 86 -12.87 6.25 -6.94
CA MET A 86 -12.35 7.60 -6.75
C MET A 86 -13.25 8.40 -5.79
N ALA A 87 -14.55 8.44 -6.07
CA ALA A 87 -15.51 9.16 -5.23
C ALA A 87 -15.44 8.67 -3.78
N SER A 88 -15.31 7.36 -3.59
CA SER A 88 -15.28 6.68 -2.30
C SER A 88 -13.98 6.87 -1.50
N ILE A 89 -12.80 6.94 -2.13
CA ILE A 89 -11.53 7.12 -1.41
C ILE A 89 -11.33 8.54 -0.85
N HIS A 90 -12.05 9.53 -1.40
CA HIS A 90 -12.00 10.92 -0.93
C HIS A 90 -13.16 11.18 0.04
N LYS A 91 -12.88 11.15 1.35
CA LYS A 91 -13.89 11.17 2.42
C LYS A 91 -14.91 12.32 2.30
N PHE A 92 -14.45 13.51 1.92
CA PHE A 92 -15.36 14.66 1.75
C PHE A 92 -16.21 14.57 0.48
N ALA A 93 -15.72 13.87 -0.55
CA ALA A 93 -16.51 13.63 -1.78
C ALA A 93 -17.58 12.56 -1.51
N THR A 94 -17.24 11.51 -0.74
CA THR A 94 -18.21 10.56 -0.18
C THR A 94 -19.28 11.31 0.61
N ALA A 95 -18.89 12.14 1.58
CA ALA A 95 -19.85 12.91 2.39
C ALA A 95 -20.76 13.81 1.55
N ALA A 96 -20.20 14.54 0.57
CA ALA A 96 -20.97 15.39 -0.33
C ALA A 96 -21.95 14.58 -1.21
N THR A 97 -21.53 13.41 -1.68
CA THR A 97 -22.38 12.51 -2.49
C THR A 97 -23.54 12.01 -1.64
N LEU A 98 -23.26 11.43 -0.48
CA LEU A 98 -24.29 10.91 0.43
C LEU A 98 -25.28 12.00 0.88
N ALA A 99 -24.80 13.20 1.20
CA ALA A 99 -25.64 14.32 1.58
C ALA A 99 -26.60 14.76 0.45
N ASN A 100 -26.14 14.76 -0.82
CA ASN A 100 -27.00 15.07 -1.97
C ASN A 100 -28.15 14.06 -2.16
N TRP A 101 -27.98 12.84 -1.65
CA TRP A 101 -29.00 11.78 -1.67
C TRP A 101 -29.79 11.67 -0.36
N ASN A 102 -29.69 12.67 0.52
CA ASN A 102 -30.32 12.72 1.83
C ASN A 102 -29.91 11.60 2.79
N ILE A 103 -28.70 11.05 2.62
CA ILE A 103 -28.11 10.10 3.57
C ILE A 103 -27.39 10.90 4.66
N LYS A 104 -27.69 10.59 5.92
CA LYS A 104 -27.10 11.27 7.09
C LYS A 104 -25.59 11.02 7.13
N VAL A 105 -24.83 12.12 7.14
CA VAL A 105 -23.39 12.17 7.41
C VAL A 105 -23.15 13.22 8.48
N PRO A 106 -22.09 13.12 9.31
CA PRO A 106 -21.86 14.15 10.31
C PRO A 106 -21.52 15.48 9.63
N ASP A 107 -21.98 16.58 10.21
CA ASP A 107 -21.68 17.92 9.71
C ASP A 107 -20.19 18.09 9.47
N ALA A 108 -19.83 18.62 8.31
CA ALA A 108 -18.44 18.72 7.90
C ALA A 108 -18.15 19.99 7.10
N LEU A 109 -16.93 20.52 7.28
CA LEU A 109 -16.43 21.71 6.59
C LEU A 109 -15.06 21.41 5.98
N LEU A 110 -15.00 21.40 4.65
CA LEU A 110 -13.77 21.52 3.89
C LEU A 110 -13.65 22.97 3.41
N ALA A 111 -12.56 23.63 3.82
CA ALA A 111 -12.24 24.97 3.36
C ALA A 111 -10.80 24.99 2.81
N LEU A 112 -10.61 25.68 1.69
CA LEU A 112 -9.33 25.67 0.96
C LEU A 112 -8.32 26.69 1.48
N SER A 113 -8.76 27.65 2.31
CA SER A 113 -7.88 28.63 2.95
C SER A 113 -7.97 28.55 4.47
N ASN A 114 -6.88 28.93 5.13
CA ASN A 114 -6.78 28.92 6.58
C ASN A 114 -7.86 29.83 7.22
N ASP A 115 -8.03 31.05 6.71
CA ASP A 115 -9.02 32.00 7.22
C ASP A 115 -10.45 31.45 7.14
N ARG A 116 -10.81 30.82 6.01
CA ARG A 116 -12.18 30.29 5.84
C ARG A 116 -12.43 29.07 6.72
N LEU A 117 -11.43 28.20 6.89
CA LEU A 117 -11.55 27.05 7.79
C LEU A 117 -11.75 27.50 9.23
N ASN A 118 -10.93 28.45 9.69
CA ASN A 118 -10.97 28.92 11.07
C ASN A 118 -12.15 29.86 11.36
N GLN A 119 -12.70 30.56 10.36
CA GLN A 119 -13.99 31.26 10.49
C GLN A 119 -15.15 30.28 10.70
N GLY A 120 -15.12 29.13 10.05
CA GLY A 120 -16.18 28.13 10.13
C GLY A 120 -16.03 27.11 11.27
N ARG A 121 -14.92 27.11 12.01
CA ARG A 121 -14.67 26.12 13.08
C ARG A 121 -15.70 26.16 14.21
N SER A 122 -16.24 27.34 14.52
CA SER A 122 -17.17 27.56 15.63
C SER A 122 -18.50 26.81 15.48
N GLN A 123 -18.84 26.36 14.27
CA GLN A 123 -20.05 25.55 14.05
C GLN A 123 -19.97 24.16 14.71
N PHE A 124 -18.77 23.70 15.07
CA PHE A 124 -18.54 22.38 15.67
C PHE A 124 -18.32 22.43 17.19
N GLY A 125 -18.48 23.60 17.83
CA GLY A 125 -18.17 23.81 19.23
C GLY A 125 -16.67 23.81 19.52
N ASP A 126 -16.29 23.46 20.76
CA ASP A 126 -14.90 23.50 21.23
C ASP A 126 -14.09 22.27 20.84
N VAL A 127 -14.75 21.16 20.49
CA VAL A 127 -14.07 19.89 20.16
C VAL A 127 -14.67 19.32 18.90
N GLY A 128 -13.82 18.97 17.94
CA GLY A 128 -14.27 18.35 16.70
C GLY A 128 -13.29 17.32 16.17
N VAL A 129 -13.63 16.75 15.03
CA VAL A 129 -12.82 15.77 14.32
C VAL A 129 -12.14 16.43 13.13
N TYR A 130 -10.83 16.36 13.07
CA TYR A 130 -10.01 16.84 11.96
C TYR A 130 -9.51 15.64 11.15
N LYS A 131 -9.77 15.62 9.84
CA LYS A 131 -9.45 14.48 8.97
C LYS A 131 -8.73 14.90 7.71
N THR A 132 -7.78 14.10 7.23
CA THR A 132 -7.31 14.20 5.84
C THR A 132 -8.36 13.63 4.90
N ALA A 133 -8.56 14.29 3.75
CA ALA A 133 -9.56 13.91 2.77
C ALA A 133 -9.28 12.52 2.17
N ILE A 134 -8.01 12.14 2.02
CA ILE A 134 -7.59 10.80 1.63
C ILE A 134 -6.70 10.22 2.74
N GLY A 135 -6.93 8.95 3.10
CA GLY A 135 -6.15 8.22 4.09
C GLY A 135 -6.81 6.90 4.49
N THR A 136 -6.05 6.00 5.13
CA THR A 136 -6.54 4.68 5.57
C THR A 136 -6.24 4.40 7.04
N HIS A 137 -6.93 3.38 7.58
CA HIS A 137 -6.65 2.80 8.90
C HIS A 137 -6.62 3.81 10.07
N GLY A 138 -7.29 4.95 9.94
CA GLY A 138 -7.29 6.03 10.95
C GLY A 138 -6.03 6.87 10.99
N GLY A 139 -5.08 6.63 10.09
CA GLY A 139 -4.03 7.59 9.77
C GLY A 139 -4.67 8.81 9.11
N GLY A 140 -4.46 9.99 9.68
CA GLY A 140 -5.10 11.20 9.16
C GLY A 140 -6.41 11.56 9.85
N THR A 141 -6.67 11.14 11.08
CA THR A 141 -7.90 11.46 11.82
C THR A 141 -7.59 11.76 13.28
N TRP A 142 -7.98 12.94 13.74
CA TRP A 142 -7.65 13.47 15.07
C TRP A 142 -8.87 14.10 15.72
N LYS A 143 -9.05 13.86 17.02
CA LYS A 143 -9.92 14.67 17.86
C LYS A 143 -9.10 15.90 18.27
N VAL A 144 -9.59 17.08 17.95
CA VAL A 144 -8.86 18.34 18.14
C VAL A 144 -9.70 19.32 18.96
N ASP A 145 -8.99 20.12 19.75
CA ASP A 145 -9.54 21.33 20.37
C ASP A 145 -9.64 22.41 19.28
N LEU A 146 -10.85 22.89 19.02
CA LEU A 146 -11.16 23.88 17.99
C LEU A 146 -11.08 25.32 18.52
N THR A 147 -10.77 25.53 19.79
CA THR A 147 -10.36 26.84 20.29
C THR A 147 -9.05 27.28 19.64
N GLU A 148 -8.17 26.31 19.34
CA GLU A 148 -6.93 26.49 18.60
C GLU A 148 -7.15 26.44 17.07
N PRO A 149 -6.35 27.19 16.29
CA PRO A 149 -6.49 27.20 14.84
C PRO A 149 -5.99 25.89 14.21
N VAL A 150 -6.68 25.46 13.15
CA VAL A 150 -6.29 24.29 12.34
C VAL A 150 -5.85 24.71 10.94
N ASN A 151 -5.10 23.85 10.27
CA ASN A 151 -4.70 24.05 8.88
C ASN A 151 -5.67 23.36 7.91
N PRO A 152 -5.84 23.86 6.67
CA PRO A 152 -6.66 23.18 5.66
C PRO A 152 -5.97 21.98 5.01
N LYS A 153 -4.72 21.69 5.41
CA LYS A 153 -3.91 20.60 4.87
C LYS A 153 -3.07 19.94 5.95
N VAL A 154 -2.77 18.66 5.74
CA VAL A 154 -1.71 17.91 6.44
C VAL A 154 -0.73 17.39 5.41
N GLY A 155 0.51 17.92 5.43
CA GLY A 155 1.45 17.71 4.34
C GLY A 155 0.86 18.19 3.01
N ASN A 156 0.85 17.33 2.00
CA ASN A 156 0.29 17.64 0.68
C ASN A 156 -1.20 17.31 0.54
N ARG A 157 -1.86 16.78 1.58
CA ARG A 157 -3.26 16.34 1.53
C ARG A 157 -4.20 17.39 2.08
N GLN A 158 -5.34 17.59 1.41
CA GLN A 158 -6.44 18.40 1.95
C GLN A 158 -6.96 17.79 3.24
N ALA A 159 -7.43 18.64 4.13
CA ALA A 159 -8.04 18.25 5.39
C ALA A 159 -9.33 19.04 5.64
N PHE A 160 -10.20 18.49 6.47
CA PHE A 160 -11.51 19.05 6.78
C PHE A 160 -11.85 18.85 8.26
N LEU A 161 -12.78 19.67 8.74
CA LEU A 161 -13.39 19.55 10.04
C LEU A 161 -14.71 18.78 9.93
N GLN A 162 -15.04 18.03 10.97
CA GLN A 162 -16.25 17.24 11.07
C GLN A 162 -16.75 17.28 12.53
N ALA A 163 -18.05 17.31 12.73
CA ALA A 163 -18.67 17.19 14.05
C ALA A 163 -18.24 15.87 14.72
N LEU A 164 -17.93 15.96 16.02
CA LEU A 164 -17.78 14.76 16.84
C LEU A 164 -19.18 14.25 17.18
N ILE A 165 -19.49 13.02 16.77
CA ILE A 165 -20.75 12.38 17.14
C ILE A 165 -20.60 11.81 18.56
N ASP A 166 -21.22 12.48 19.53
CA ASP A 166 -21.28 12.01 20.90
C ASP A 166 -22.28 10.87 21.07
N ARG A 167 -21.98 10.00 22.04
CA ARG A 167 -22.82 8.88 22.44
C ARG A 167 -22.83 8.80 23.95
N ASP A 168 -23.97 8.44 24.53
CA ASP A 168 -24.15 8.26 25.98
C ASP A 168 -23.47 6.99 26.54
N GLY A 169 -22.60 6.33 25.76
CA GLY A 169 -21.95 5.07 26.14
C GLY A 169 -20.51 5.26 26.62
N GLU A 170 -20.12 4.50 27.65
CA GLU A 170 -18.76 4.51 28.21
C GLU A 170 -17.68 4.02 27.23
N ARG A 171 -18.07 3.29 26.16
CA ARG A 171 -17.14 2.72 25.16
C ARG A 171 -17.49 3.17 23.75
N HIS A 172 -16.59 3.94 23.13
CA HIS A 172 -16.71 4.36 21.73
C HIS A 172 -16.73 3.13 20.79
N ARG A 173 -17.78 3.04 19.97
CA ARG A 173 -17.94 2.00 18.96
C ARG A 173 -18.47 2.56 17.65
N ASP A 174 -18.08 1.95 16.55
CA ASP A 174 -18.72 2.10 15.25
C ASP A 174 -19.27 0.74 14.79
N LEU A 175 -20.15 0.79 13.78
CA LEU A 175 -20.70 -0.38 13.11
C LEU A 175 -20.11 -0.44 11.70
N ARG A 176 -19.43 -1.54 11.38
CA ARG A 176 -19.02 -1.85 10.00
C ARG A 176 -19.98 -2.86 9.40
N VAL A 177 -20.63 -2.48 8.30
CA VAL A 177 -21.47 -3.35 7.47
C VAL A 177 -20.70 -3.68 6.19
N TYR A 178 -20.61 -4.96 5.84
CA TYR A 178 -19.96 -5.40 4.60
C TYR A 178 -21.02 -5.82 3.60
N ILE A 179 -21.03 -5.15 2.45
CA ILE A 179 -22.04 -5.31 1.40
C ILE A 179 -21.36 -5.86 0.15
N VAL A 180 -22.03 -6.80 -0.51
CA VAL A 180 -21.66 -7.33 -1.83
C VAL A 180 -22.93 -7.46 -2.66
N ASP A 181 -22.94 -6.88 -3.86
CA ASP A 181 -24.03 -6.91 -4.84
C ASP A 181 -25.40 -6.54 -4.24
N GLY A 182 -25.43 -5.51 -3.40
CA GLY A 182 -26.66 -5.05 -2.74
C GLY A 182 -27.12 -5.92 -1.56
N GLU A 183 -26.33 -6.90 -1.13
CA GLU A 183 -26.65 -7.77 0.01
C GLU A 183 -25.69 -7.54 1.19
N ILE A 184 -26.24 -7.51 2.40
CA ILE A 184 -25.43 -7.46 3.63
C ILE A 184 -24.88 -8.85 3.92
N ILE A 185 -23.57 -9.00 3.78
CA ILE A 185 -22.90 -10.28 4.06
C ILE A 185 -22.69 -10.47 5.55
N GLY A 186 -22.37 -9.40 6.26
CA GLY A 186 -22.24 -9.40 7.72
C GLY A 186 -21.95 -8.00 8.26
N ALA A 187 -22.16 -7.84 9.57
CA ALA A 187 -21.85 -6.62 10.28
C ALA A 187 -21.06 -6.91 11.57
N MET A 188 -20.22 -5.95 11.96
CA MET A 188 -19.49 -6.01 13.23
C MET A 188 -19.47 -4.66 13.93
N TYR A 189 -19.61 -4.66 15.25
CA TYR A 189 -19.19 -3.53 16.07
C TYR A 189 -17.68 -3.57 16.23
N ARG A 190 -17.03 -2.42 16.04
CA ARG A 190 -15.62 -2.24 16.40
C ARG A 190 -15.50 -1.27 17.55
N PHE A 191 -14.71 -1.62 18.55
CA PHE A 191 -14.54 -0.82 19.75
C PHE A 191 -13.16 -0.19 19.81
N ALA A 192 -13.09 1.05 20.28
CA ALA A 192 -11.81 1.70 20.53
C ALA A 192 -11.08 1.01 21.71
N PRO A 193 -9.74 0.94 21.68
CA PRO A 193 -8.93 0.59 22.84
C PRO A 193 -9.16 1.57 24.00
N GLU A 194 -8.85 1.13 25.23
CA GLU A 194 -8.94 2.00 26.42
C GLU A 194 -8.08 3.26 26.23
N GLY A 195 -8.69 4.45 26.37
CA GLY A 195 -8.02 5.74 26.19
C GLY A 195 -7.89 6.24 24.74
N ASP A 196 -8.36 5.49 23.73
CA ASP A 196 -8.52 5.99 22.35
C ASP A 196 -10.01 6.14 22.02
N TRP A 197 -10.32 6.99 21.04
CA TRP A 197 -11.67 7.18 20.51
C TRP A 197 -11.84 6.52 19.14
N ARG A 198 -10.73 6.11 18.50
CA ARG A 198 -10.72 5.46 17.19
C ARG A 198 -10.89 3.96 17.35
N THR A 199 -11.86 3.42 16.64
CA THR A 199 -12.38 2.04 16.68
C THR A 199 -11.71 1.09 15.70
N ASN A 200 -10.67 1.53 14.98
CA ASN A 200 -10.05 0.74 13.93
C ASN A 200 -9.40 -0.54 14.47
N VAL A 201 -9.80 -1.70 13.93
CA VAL A 201 -9.28 -3.04 14.28
C VAL A 201 -7.75 -3.13 14.15
N ALA A 202 -7.15 -2.36 13.24
CA ALA A 202 -5.70 -2.28 13.05
C ALA A 202 -4.94 -1.77 14.30
N LEU A 203 -5.64 -1.09 15.22
CA LEU A 203 -5.10 -0.57 16.49
C LEU A 203 -5.35 -1.52 17.68
N GLY A 204 -5.83 -2.74 17.44
CA GLY A 204 -6.11 -3.71 18.49
C GLY A 204 -7.50 -3.60 19.13
N GLY A 205 -8.44 -2.91 18.47
CA GLY A 205 -9.84 -2.84 18.90
C GLY A 205 -10.54 -4.20 18.89
N ASP A 206 -11.39 -4.44 19.88
CA ASP A 206 -12.27 -5.62 19.92
C ASP A 206 -13.32 -5.54 18.81
N VAL A 207 -13.73 -6.71 18.31
CA VAL A 207 -14.80 -6.85 17.32
C VAL A 207 -15.88 -7.77 17.85
N LEU A 208 -17.14 -7.42 17.64
CA LEU A 208 -18.31 -8.25 18.00
C LEU A 208 -19.24 -8.38 16.81
N ASN A 209 -19.84 -9.56 16.62
CA ASN A 209 -20.86 -9.77 15.59
C ASN A 209 -22.03 -8.82 15.86
N ALA A 210 -22.49 -8.13 14.83
CA ALA A 210 -23.66 -7.26 14.87
C ALA A 210 -24.70 -7.65 13.82
N THR A 211 -24.49 -8.73 13.06
CA THR A 211 -25.29 -9.04 11.86
C THR A 211 -26.76 -9.23 12.17
N ASP A 212 -27.10 -10.06 13.16
CA ASP A 212 -28.49 -10.40 13.49
C ASP A 212 -29.16 -9.40 14.43
N GLU A 213 -28.37 -8.53 15.07
CA GLU A 213 -28.82 -7.50 16.02
C GLU A 213 -28.75 -6.09 15.42
N MET A 214 -28.48 -6.00 14.11
CA MET A 214 -28.35 -4.72 13.43
C MET A 214 -29.71 -4.03 13.37
N ASP A 215 -29.70 -2.75 13.70
CA ASP A 215 -30.88 -1.90 13.59
C ASP A 215 -31.31 -1.74 12.13
N ASP A 216 -32.63 -1.73 11.88
CA ASP A 216 -33.18 -1.66 10.52
C ASP A 216 -32.75 -0.37 9.81
N GLU A 217 -32.76 0.79 10.50
CA GLU A 217 -32.30 2.08 9.94
C GLU A 217 -30.82 2.00 9.54
N ALA A 218 -29.98 1.34 10.34
CA ALA A 218 -28.58 1.13 10.01
C ALA A 218 -28.40 0.27 8.76
N SER A 219 -29.19 -0.80 8.64
CA SER A 219 -29.14 -1.73 7.51
C SER A 219 -29.54 -1.05 6.19
N GLU A 220 -30.65 -0.30 6.19
CA GLU A 220 -31.17 0.45 5.05
C GLU A 220 -30.18 1.55 4.66
N THR A 221 -29.65 2.28 5.64
CA THR A 221 -28.65 3.33 5.42
C THR A 221 -27.38 2.77 4.78
N ALA A 222 -26.89 1.61 5.24
CA ALA A 222 -25.70 0.99 4.68
C ALA A 222 -25.91 0.55 3.23
N LEU A 223 -27.01 -0.14 2.94
CA LEU A 223 -27.37 -0.59 1.60
C LEU A 223 -27.49 0.59 0.64
N TYR A 224 -28.23 1.62 1.04
CA TYR A 224 -28.44 2.80 0.21
C TYR A 224 -27.15 3.60 0.01
N ALA A 225 -26.26 3.67 1.01
CA ALA A 225 -24.95 4.30 0.86
C ALA A 225 -24.05 3.56 -0.13
N ALA A 226 -24.06 2.22 -0.15
CA ALA A 226 -23.29 1.44 -1.13
C ALA A 226 -23.83 1.62 -2.56
N ASP A 227 -25.16 1.59 -2.72
CA ASP A 227 -25.86 1.78 -3.99
C ASP A 227 -25.60 3.17 -4.59
N VAL A 228 -25.82 4.24 -3.81
CA VAL A 228 -25.57 5.63 -4.23
C VAL A 228 -24.12 5.88 -4.63
N MET A 229 -23.18 5.21 -3.96
CA MET A 229 -21.75 5.30 -4.30
C MET A 229 -21.37 4.45 -5.51
N GLY A 230 -22.27 3.62 -6.04
CA GLY A 230 -22.03 2.75 -7.19
C GLY A 230 -20.99 1.68 -6.93
N LEU A 231 -20.97 1.10 -5.72
CA LEU A 231 -19.99 0.09 -5.34
C LEU A 231 -20.63 -1.30 -5.28
N ASP A 232 -20.15 -2.21 -6.13
CA ASP A 232 -20.52 -3.63 -6.14
C ASP A 232 -20.11 -4.37 -4.86
N TYR A 233 -19.03 -3.96 -4.20
CA TYR A 233 -18.72 -4.41 -2.85
C TYR A 233 -18.02 -3.33 -2.03
N ALA A 234 -18.44 -3.18 -0.78
CA ALA A 234 -17.92 -2.14 0.09
C ALA A 234 -18.07 -2.48 1.57
N GLY A 235 -17.21 -1.88 2.40
CA GLY A 235 -17.41 -1.80 3.84
C GLY A 235 -17.91 -0.41 4.22
N VAL A 236 -19.15 -0.31 4.69
CA VAL A 236 -19.75 0.94 5.18
C VAL A 236 -19.51 1.07 6.68
N ASP A 237 -18.91 2.17 7.10
CA ASP A 237 -18.75 2.54 8.51
C ASP A 237 -19.86 3.49 8.93
N LEU A 238 -20.59 3.09 9.96
CA LEU A 238 -21.69 3.84 10.56
C LEU A 238 -21.38 4.18 12.01
N ILE A 239 -21.89 5.31 12.48
CA ILE A 239 -21.94 5.65 13.90
C ILE A 239 -23.36 6.04 14.28
N GLU A 240 -23.82 5.50 15.39
CA GLU A 240 -25.09 5.86 16.00
C GLU A 240 -24.88 7.13 16.83
N GLY A 241 -25.65 8.18 16.57
CA GLY A 241 -25.75 9.37 17.40
C GLY A 241 -27.16 9.53 17.96
N ASN A 242 -27.41 10.63 18.68
CA ASN A 242 -28.73 10.91 19.26
C ASN A 242 -29.84 11.08 18.21
N ASP A 243 -29.49 11.47 16.99
CA ASP A 243 -30.41 11.71 15.88
C ASP A 243 -30.42 10.55 14.85
N GLY A 244 -29.97 9.36 15.25
CA GLY A 244 -29.93 8.16 14.42
C GLY A 244 -28.55 7.85 13.85
N TRP A 245 -28.50 7.10 12.75
CA TRP A 245 -27.25 6.61 12.17
C TRP A 245 -26.64 7.59 11.17
N PHE A 246 -25.32 7.73 11.23
CA PHE A 246 -24.53 8.56 10.33
C PHE A 246 -23.48 7.73 9.61
N VAL A 247 -23.36 7.90 8.30
CA VAL A 247 -22.28 7.29 7.51
C VAL A 247 -20.98 8.06 7.73
N LEU A 248 -19.95 7.35 8.20
CA LEU A 248 -18.61 7.88 8.40
C LEU A 248 -17.75 7.72 7.15
N GLU A 249 -17.72 6.52 6.58
CA GLU A 249 -16.87 6.15 5.44
C GLU A 249 -17.54 5.01 4.66
N VAL A 250 -17.41 5.02 3.33
CA VAL A 250 -17.73 3.87 2.47
C VAL A 250 -16.41 3.43 1.84
N ASN A 251 -15.95 2.22 2.15
CA ASN A 251 -14.63 1.74 1.75
C ASN A 251 -14.73 0.71 0.61
N PRO A 252 -14.21 1.00 -0.59
CA PRO A 252 -14.42 0.17 -1.78
C PRO A 252 -13.47 -1.04 -1.81
N THR A 253 -12.45 -1.06 -0.94
CA THR A 253 -11.50 -2.16 -0.80
C THR A 253 -11.39 -2.65 0.64
N ALA A 254 -12.51 -2.59 1.37
CA ALA A 254 -12.58 -2.99 2.78
C ALA A 254 -12.00 -4.38 3.01
N GLY A 255 -11.14 -4.50 4.03
CA GLY A 255 -10.65 -5.78 4.52
C GLY A 255 -11.71 -6.48 5.37
N PHE A 256 -11.76 -7.81 5.32
CA PHE A 256 -12.78 -8.60 6.00
C PHE A 256 -12.22 -9.58 7.04
N LYS A 257 -10.92 -9.53 7.35
CA LYS A 257 -10.36 -10.34 8.46
C LYS A 257 -11.02 -10.07 9.81
N GLY A 258 -11.27 -8.79 10.13
CA GLY A 258 -11.97 -8.39 11.35
C GLY A 258 -13.42 -8.86 11.36
N LEU A 259 -14.10 -8.73 10.22
CA LEU A 259 -15.46 -9.19 10.03
C LEU A 259 -15.56 -10.71 10.21
N TYR A 260 -14.66 -11.48 9.59
CA TYR A 260 -14.60 -12.92 9.73
C TYR A 260 -14.34 -13.35 11.18
N LYS A 261 -13.44 -12.66 11.90
CA LYS A 261 -13.21 -12.92 13.33
C LYS A 261 -14.48 -12.71 14.16
N ALA A 262 -15.30 -11.72 13.82
CA ALA A 262 -16.53 -11.40 14.53
C ALA A 262 -17.68 -12.36 14.16
N THR A 263 -17.88 -12.62 12.87
CA THR A 263 -19.09 -13.24 12.32
C THR A 263 -18.90 -14.71 11.93
N GLY A 264 -17.67 -15.17 11.75
CA GLY A 264 -17.36 -16.47 11.14
C GLY A 264 -17.69 -16.54 9.64
N LYS A 265 -18.07 -15.42 9.01
CA LYS A 265 -18.50 -15.37 7.61
C LYS A 265 -17.52 -14.56 6.75
N SER A 266 -17.02 -15.19 5.70
CA SER A 266 -16.11 -14.62 4.72
C SER A 266 -16.91 -14.02 3.56
N PRO A 267 -16.70 -12.73 3.22
CA PRO A 267 -17.26 -12.13 2.01
C PRO A 267 -16.67 -12.63 0.70
N ALA A 268 -15.54 -13.34 0.73
CA ALA A 268 -14.81 -13.69 -0.47
C ALA A 268 -15.63 -14.49 -1.51
N PRO A 269 -16.42 -15.52 -1.12
CA PRO A 269 -17.25 -16.28 -2.07
C PRO A 269 -18.40 -15.47 -2.65
N TYR A 270 -18.92 -14.48 -1.93
CA TYR A 270 -19.96 -13.58 -2.45
C TYR A 270 -19.38 -12.61 -3.49
N ILE A 271 -18.17 -12.10 -3.27
CA ILE A 271 -17.47 -11.27 -4.27
C ILE A 271 -17.16 -12.11 -5.53
N ALA A 272 -16.72 -13.36 -5.33
CA ALA A 272 -16.50 -14.30 -6.43
C ALA A 272 -17.80 -14.57 -7.21
N LYS A 273 -18.91 -14.90 -6.52
CA LYS A 273 -20.25 -15.06 -7.09
C LYS A 273 -20.62 -13.86 -7.97
N SER A 274 -20.58 -12.65 -7.39
CA SER A 274 -20.95 -11.42 -8.10
C SER A 274 -20.12 -11.22 -9.38
N ALA A 275 -18.80 -11.45 -9.31
CA ALA A 275 -17.94 -11.36 -10.49
C ALA A 275 -18.29 -12.41 -11.55
N ILE A 276 -18.44 -13.67 -11.15
CA ILE A 276 -18.75 -14.79 -12.05
C ILE A 276 -20.09 -14.58 -12.76
N GLU A 277 -21.14 -14.21 -12.02
CA GLU A 277 -22.48 -13.99 -12.57
C GLU A 277 -22.51 -12.77 -13.49
N ARG A 278 -21.78 -11.70 -13.15
CA ARG A 278 -21.65 -10.53 -14.03
C ARG A 278 -20.90 -10.85 -15.33
N ALA A 279 -20.00 -11.83 -15.33
CA ALA A 279 -19.36 -12.36 -16.52
C ALA A 279 -20.24 -13.34 -17.32
N GLY A 280 -21.46 -13.64 -16.85
CA GLY A 280 -22.38 -14.59 -17.50
C GLY A 280 -22.20 -16.05 -17.06
N GLY A 281 -21.37 -16.31 -16.05
CA GLY A 281 -21.27 -17.61 -15.41
C GLY A 281 -22.42 -17.89 -14.43
N THR A 282 -22.40 -19.09 -13.85
CA THR A 282 -23.35 -19.50 -12.80
C THR A 282 -22.59 -20.13 -11.64
N VAL A 283 -23.11 -19.95 -10.43
CA VAL A 283 -22.57 -20.58 -9.21
C VAL A 283 -23.68 -21.28 -8.43
N ASP A 284 -23.29 -22.27 -7.63
CA ASP A 284 -24.19 -22.92 -6.68
C ASP A 284 -24.22 -22.10 -5.37
N GLU A 285 -25.40 -21.64 -4.97
CA GLU A 285 -25.58 -20.82 -3.76
C GLU A 285 -25.24 -21.59 -2.47
N ASP A 286 -25.51 -22.90 -2.43
CA ASP A 286 -25.18 -23.73 -1.27
C ASP A 286 -23.65 -23.83 -1.12
N ARG A 287 -22.94 -23.91 -2.26
CA ARG A 287 -21.47 -23.90 -2.27
C ARG A 287 -20.91 -22.56 -1.83
N VAL A 288 -21.51 -21.44 -2.25
CA VAL A 288 -21.12 -20.08 -1.79
C VAL A 288 -21.28 -19.98 -0.27
N ALA A 289 -22.39 -20.47 0.27
CA ALA A 289 -22.65 -20.47 1.72
C ALA A 289 -21.66 -21.36 2.49
N GLU A 290 -21.32 -22.54 1.96
CA GLU A 290 -20.32 -23.45 2.56
C GLU A 290 -18.94 -22.78 2.60
N LEU A 291 -18.48 -22.24 1.47
CA LEU A 291 -17.18 -21.57 1.37
C LEU A 291 -17.10 -20.34 2.29
N ALA A 292 -18.23 -19.65 2.51
CA ALA A 292 -18.27 -18.48 3.37
C ALA A 292 -17.94 -18.80 4.83
N ALA A 293 -18.06 -20.06 5.27
CA ALA A 293 -17.71 -20.47 6.63
C ALA A 293 -16.19 -20.46 6.91
N THR A 294 -15.36 -20.32 5.87
CA THR A 294 -13.89 -20.32 6.01
C THR A 294 -13.27 -19.10 5.31
N LEU A 295 -12.29 -18.49 5.96
CA LEU A 295 -11.41 -17.51 5.34
C LEU A 295 -10.15 -18.23 4.83
N ASP A 296 -10.20 -18.76 3.61
CA ASP A 296 -9.03 -19.38 2.99
C ASP A 296 -8.05 -18.30 2.49
N ASP A 297 -6.97 -18.07 3.21
CA ASP A 297 -5.90 -17.14 2.84
C ASP A 297 -4.62 -17.84 2.36
N SER A 298 -4.74 -19.12 1.96
CA SER A 298 -3.66 -19.91 1.37
C SER A 298 -3.19 -19.31 0.05
N GLU A 299 -2.01 -19.73 -0.41
CA GLU A 299 -1.45 -19.22 -1.66
C GLU A 299 -2.26 -19.72 -2.87
N PRO A 300 -2.88 -18.83 -3.67
CA PRO A 300 -3.70 -19.25 -4.81
C PRO A 300 -2.87 -19.95 -5.86
N SER A 301 -3.47 -20.96 -6.51
CA SER A 301 -2.86 -21.71 -7.62
C SER A 301 -2.42 -20.80 -8.77
N CYS A 302 -3.19 -19.73 -9.02
CA CYS A 302 -2.95 -18.75 -10.08
C CYS A 302 -1.94 -17.65 -9.72
N LYS A 303 -1.31 -17.70 -8.54
CA LYS A 303 -0.34 -16.67 -8.17
C LYS A 303 0.84 -16.72 -9.16
N PRO A 304 1.15 -15.59 -9.83
CA PRO A 304 2.23 -15.58 -10.81
C PRO A 304 3.55 -15.98 -10.19
N ARG A 305 4.28 -16.85 -10.87
CA ARG A 305 5.67 -17.16 -10.52
C ARG A 305 6.53 -16.08 -11.16
N VAL A 306 7.23 -15.32 -10.34
CA VAL A 306 8.37 -14.56 -10.83
C VAL A 306 9.44 -15.60 -11.12
N GLU A 307 9.60 -15.98 -12.38
CA GLU A 307 10.78 -16.74 -12.75
C GLU A 307 11.98 -15.86 -12.38
N PRO A 308 12.92 -16.36 -11.56
CA PRO A 308 14.17 -15.66 -11.39
C PRO A 308 14.70 -15.42 -12.80
N PRO A 309 15.18 -14.20 -13.14
CA PRO A 309 15.66 -13.93 -14.47
C PRO A 309 16.59 -15.07 -14.87
N GLU A 310 16.24 -15.79 -15.95
CA GLU A 310 17.12 -16.79 -16.55
C GLU A 310 18.49 -16.16 -16.56
N HIS A 311 19.47 -16.78 -15.89
CA HIS A 311 20.79 -16.22 -15.60
C HIS A 311 21.30 -15.34 -16.76
N GLN A 312 20.92 -14.06 -16.77
CA GLN A 312 21.61 -13.05 -17.53
C GLN A 312 23.01 -13.07 -16.92
N ASP A 313 24.04 -13.03 -17.74
CA ASP A 313 25.43 -13.00 -17.30
C ASP A 313 25.60 -11.90 -16.25
N VAL A 314 25.40 -12.26 -14.98
CA VAL A 314 25.38 -11.32 -13.87
C VAL A 314 26.78 -10.73 -13.86
N PRO A 315 26.96 -9.43 -14.14
CA PRO A 315 28.28 -8.90 -14.38
C PRO A 315 29.16 -9.18 -13.16
N ILE A 316 30.38 -9.65 -13.43
CA ILE A 316 31.34 -9.97 -12.36
C ILE A 316 32.08 -8.70 -11.99
N ILE A 317 31.94 -8.28 -10.74
CA ILE A 317 32.74 -7.20 -10.14
C ILE A 317 33.76 -7.79 -9.18
N GLY A 318 34.88 -7.11 -8.99
CA GLY A 318 35.90 -7.50 -8.05
C GLY A 318 35.49 -7.29 -6.59
N TYR A 319 36.32 -7.84 -5.70
CA TYR A 319 36.27 -7.49 -4.29
C TYR A 319 36.57 -6.01 -4.05
N ILE A 320 37.43 -5.44 -4.89
CA ILE A 320 37.71 -4.01 -4.98
C ILE A 320 37.60 -3.62 -6.46
N GLU A 321 36.74 -2.65 -6.74
CA GLU A 321 36.40 -2.19 -8.09
C GLU A 321 36.52 -0.67 -8.17
N ASP A 322 36.96 -0.15 -9.31
CA ASP A 322 36.90 1.29 -9.58
C ASP A 322 35.49 1.65 -10.02
N VAL A 323 34.87 2.59 -9.30
CA VAL A 323 33.49 3.03 -9.58
C VAL A 323 33.46 4.53 -9.83
N VAL A 324 32.47 4.98 -10.58
CA VAL A 324 32.18 6.42 -10.74
C VAL A 324 31.11 6.78 -9.73
N VAL A 325 31.37 7.74 -8.85
CA VAL A 325 30.40 8.23 -7.87
C VAL A 325 29.99 9.64 -8.27
N SER A 326 28.69 9.86 -8.42
CA SER A 326 28.11 11.14 -8.86
C SER A 326 27.14 11.70 -7.82
N GLY A 327 27.34 12.97 -7.47
CA GLY A 327 26.45 13.77 -6.63
C GLY A 327 25.80 14.90 -7.43
N THR A 328 25.26 15.90 -6.75
CA THR A 328 24.60 17.05 -7.41
C THR A 328 25.59 18.03 -8.04
N SER A 329 26.84 18.05 -7.56
CA SER A 329 27.84 19.04 -7.95
C SER A 329 28.91 18.49 -8.88
N GLY A 330 29.02 17.16 -9.03
CA GLY A 330 30.00 16.54 -9.91
C GLY A 330 30.08 15.03 -9.76
N SER A 331 30.98 14.43 -10.53
CA SER A 331 31.28 12.98 -10.51
C SER A 331 32.77 12.76 -10.37
N THR A 332 33.18 11.80 -9.55
CA THR A 332 34.59 11.42 -9.37
C THR A 332 34.76 9.90 -9.40
N GLN A 333 35.95 9.42 -9.74
CA GLN A 333 36.26 7.99 -9.72
C GLN A 333 36.83 7.62 -8.36
N ALA A 334 36.32 6.54 -7.75
CA ALA A 334 36.72 6.10 -6.43
C ALA A 334 36.86 4.58 -6.36
N LYS A 335 37.75 4.09 -5.49
CA LYS A 335 37.82 2.66 -5.18
C LYS A 335 36.70 2.28 -4.23
N ALA A 336 35.92 1.29 -4.63
CA ALA A 336 34.87 0.72 -3.82
C ALA A 336 35.19 -0.72 -3.46
N LYS A 337 34.95 -1.08 -2.21
CA LYS A 337 35.07 -2.46 -1.75
C LYS A 337 33.69 -3.08 -1.59
N SER A 338 33.55 -4.30 -2.09
CA SER A 338 32.34 -5.12 -1.97
C SER A 338 32.18 -5.62 -0.53
N ASP A 339 31.12 -5.20 0.17
CA ASP A 339 30.78 -5.61 1.53
C ASP A 339 29.42 -6.32 1.57
N THR A 340 29.45 -7.64 1.40
CA THR A 340 28.24 -8.49 1.41
C THR A 340 27.54 -8.54 2.77
N GLY A 341 28.22 -8.13 3.86
CA GLY A 341 27.64 -8.02 5.20
C GLY A 341 26.86 -6.73 5.42
N ALA A 342 27.09 -5.71 4.59
CA ALA A 342 26.39 -4.44 4.66
C ALA A 342 25.08 -4.51 3.87
N THR A 343 23.96 -4.12 4.50
CA THR A 343 22.67 -4.03 3.79
C THR A 343 22.62 -2.81 2.84
N ARG A 344 23.44 -1.80 3.11
CA ARG A 344 23.42 -0.51 2.42
C ARG A 344 24.83 -0.02 2.14
N THR A 345 24.97 0.67 1.03
CA THR A 345 26.20 1.31 0.59
C THR A 345 26.57 2.49 1.50
N SER A 346 27.87 2.70 1.70
CA SER A 346 28.39 3.78 2.56
C SER A 346 29.56 4.50 1.93
N ILE A 347 29.61 5.82 2.11
CA ILE A 347 30.56 6.74 1.48
C ILE A 347 31.32 7.55 2.53
N ASP A 348 32.61 7.80 2.26
CA ASP A 348 33.46 8.65 3.07
C ASP A 348 32.98 10.12 3.06
N THR A 349 33.14 10.81 4.18
CA THR A 349 32.77 12.23 4.32
C THR A 349 33.45 13.17 3.34
N SER A 350 34.73 12.96 3.02
CA SER A 350 35.47 13.81 2.09
C SER A 350 35.02 13.59 0.66
N LEU A 351 34.83 12.32 0.28
CA LEU A 351 34.33 11.93 -1.04
C LEU A 351 32.89 12.44 -1.26
N ALA A 352 32.03 12.33 -0.25
CA ALA A 352 30.66 12.85 -0.31
C ALA A 352 30.62 14.37 -0.46
N ALA A 353 31.56 15.09 0.17
CA ALA A 353 31.69 16.53 0.02
C ALA A 353 32.21 16.92 -1.38
N GLU A 354 33.16 16.18 -1.93
CA GLU A 354 33.75 16.42 -3.26
C GLU A 354 32.68 16.36 -4.37
N ILE A 355 31.85 15.32 -4.37
CA ILE A 355 30.80 15.14 -5.40
C ILE A 355 29.57 16.03 -5.17
N GLY A 356 29.51 16.70 -4.02
CA GLY A 356 28.31 17.39 -3.55
C GLY A 356 27.14 16.41 -3.41
N ALA A 357 27.25 15.41 -2.54
CA ALA A 357 26.15 14.47 -2.31
C ALA A 357 24.90 15.24 -1.84
N GLY A 358 23.72 14.84 -2.35
CA GLY A 358 22.46 15.61 -2.24
C GLY A 358 22.00 15.91 -0.80
N PRO A 359 20.90 16.67 -0.62
CA PRO A 359 20.45 17.08 0.70
C PRO A 359 20.26 15.87 1.62
N ILE A 360 20.61 16.02 2.90
CA ILE A 360 20.47 14.95 3.88
C ILE A 360 19.00 14.54 3.96
N LYS A 361 18.68 13.34 3.49
CA LYS A 361 17.29 12.82 3.48
C LYS A 361 16.82 12.44 4.88
N SER A 362 17.69 11.82 5.68
CA SER A 362 17.34 11.31 7.01
C SER A 362 18.59 10.96 7.83
N MET A 363 18.39 10.60 9.11
CA MET A 363 19.41 10.00 9.98
C MET A 363 19.11 8.52 10.16
N THR A 364 20.07 7.64 9.86
CA THR A 364 19.96 6.19 10.10
C THR A 364 20.84 5.77 11.27
N ARG A 365 20.32 4.92 12.17
CA ARG A 365 21.09 4.31 13.26
C ARG A 365 21.72 3.00 12.78
N VAL A 366 23.05 2.96 12.66
CA VAL A 366 23.79 1.76 12.24
C VAL A 366 24.39 1.07 13.47
N LYS A 367 24.12 -0.22 13.63
CA LYS A 367 24.76 -1.07 14.66
C LYS A 367 26.05 -1.65 14.07
N SER A 368 27.20 -1.36 14.69
CA SER A 368 28.47 -2.04 14.38
C SER A 368 28.73 -3.13 15.43
N GLY A 369 29.35 -4.24 15.04
CA GLY A 369 29.63 -5.39 15.91
C GLY A 369 30.51 -5.07 17.14
N SER A 370 31.14 -3.89 17.18
CA SER A 370 32.11 -3.47 18.19
C SER A 370 31.57 -2.46 19.21
N VAL A 371 30.35 -1.93 19.07
CA VAL A 371 29.83 -0.86 19.95
C VAL A 371 28.39 -1.16 20.38
N LYS A 372 28.14 -1.24 21.71
CA LYS A 372 26.83 -1.54 22.31
C LYS A 372 25.73 -0.48 22.08
N GLY A 373 26.02 0.61 21.37
CA GLY A 373 25.06 1.64 20.96
C GLY A 373 25.28 2.01 19.50
N GLY A 374 24.25 1.90 18.66
CA GLY A 374 24.34 2.24 17.24
C GLY A 374 24.60 3.73 17.02
N LYS A 375 25.47 4.08 16.07
CA LYS A 375 25.81 5.47 15.72
C LYS A 375 24.81 6.00 14.69
N ALA A 376 24.30 7.21 14.92
CA ALA A 376 23.45 7.89 13.94
C ALA A 376 24.33 8.45 12.81
N ARG A 377 23.99 8.13 11.55
CA ARG A 377 24.70 8.57 10.35
C ARG A 377 23.74 9.28 9.40
N PRO A 378 24.11 10.43 8.81
CA PRO A 378 23.32 11.06 7.78
C PRO A 378 23.31 10.19 6.52
N VAL A 379 22.22 10.27 5.76
CA VAL A 379 22.03 9.50 4.53
C VAL A 379 21.74 10.45 3.38
N VAL A 380 22.41 10.22 2.25
CA VAL A 380 22.37 11.06 1.06
C VAL A 380 22.10 10.20 -0.16
N ASP A 381 21.44 10.76 -1.17
CA ASP A 381 21.31 10.09 -2.47
C ASP A 381 22.51 10.39 -3.34
N LEU A 382 23.01 9.36 -4.00
CA LEU A 382 24.10 9.43 -4.96
C LEU A 382 23.94 8.35 -6.03
N VAL A 383 24.58 8.56 -7.18
CA VAL A 383 24.57 7.61 -8.29
C VAL A 383 25.95 6.95 -8.36
N ILE A 384 25.99 5.62 -8.42
CA ILE A 384 27.23 4.83 -8.56
C ILE A 384 27.21 4.11 -9.89
N GLY A 385 28.21 4.40 -10.74
CA GLY A 385 28.50 3.69 -11.96
C GLY A 385 29.49 2.54 -11.73
N ILE A 386 29.08 1.30 -12.01
CA ILE A 386 29.91 0.09 -11.91
C ILE A 386 29.75 -0.75 -13.16
N GLY A 387 30.86 -1.07 -13.84
CA GLY A 387 30.83 -1.94 -15.02
C GLY A 387 29.93 -1.42 -16.15
N GLY A 388 29.81 -0.10 -16.31
CA GLY A 388 28.94 0.54 -17.32
C GLY A 388 27.47 0.67 -16.93
N THR A 389 27.04 0.15 -15.77
CA THR A 389 25.67 0.30 -15.25
C THR A 389 25.65 1.35 -14.13
N GLN A 390 24.58 2.14 -14.04
CA GLN A 390 24.39 3.16 -12.99
C GLN A 390 23.31 2.75 -12.00
N HIS A 391 23.61 2.91 -10.70
CA HIS A 391 22.71 2.61 -9.59
C HIS A 391 22.46 3.85 -8.77
N THR A 392 21.19 4.23 -8.58
CA THR A 392 20.83 5.31 -7.66
C THR A 392 20.63 4.71 -6.28
N VAL A 393 21.43 5.14 -5.30
CA VAL A 393 21.39 4.59 -3.94
C VAL A 393 21.33 5.68 -2.88
N THR A 394 20.69 5.33 -1.77
CA THR A 394 20.67 6.16 -0.56
C THR A 394 21.79 5.69 0.37
N ALA A 395 22.96 6.31 0.28
CA ALA A 395 24.18 5.88 0.96
C ALA A 395 24.38 6.56 2.33
N SER A 396 24.89 5.81 3.32
CA SER A 396 25.22 6.40 4.62
C SER A 396 26.59 7.06 4.60
N VAL A 397 26.70 8.27 5.13
CA VAL A 397 27.97 9.01 5.20
C VAL A 397 28.69 8.72 6.52
N GLU A 398 29.98 8.39 6.45
CA GLU A 398 30.83 8.10 7.61
C GLU A 398 32.28 8.54 7.37
N ASP A 399 32.97 9.02 8.40
CA ASP A 399 34.41 9.30 8.33
C ASP A 399 35.21 7.99 8.27
N ARG A 400 35.88 7.79 7.14
CA ARG A 400 36.66 6.61 6.76
C ARG A 400 38.01 6.98 6.21
N SER A 401 38.52 8.15 6.60
CA SER A 401 39.87 8.64 6.28
C SER A 401 40.99 7.64 6.60
N HIS A 402 40.73 6.65 7.46
CA HIS A 402 41.66 5.58 7.84
C HIS A 402 41.64 4.35 6.91
N MET A 403 40.76 4.30 5.89
CA MET A 403 40.62 3.17 4.97
C MET A 403 41.14 3.53 3.57
N ASP A 404 41.73 2.55 2.88
CA ASP A 404 42.23 2.73 1.50
C ASP A 404 41.12 2.81 0.43
N TYR A 405 39.86 2.60 0.82
CA TYR A 405 38.69 2.60 -0.05
C TYR A 405 37.59 3.51 0.55
N PRO A 406 37.33 4.68 -0.04
CA PRO A 406 36.35 5.64 0.48
C PRO A 406 34.89 5.21 0.27
N LEU A 407 34.63 4.08 -0.40
CA LEU A 407 33.28 3.56 -0.66
C LEU A 407 33.18 2.06 -0.28
N LEU A 408 32.08 1.67 0.37
CA LEU A 408 31.65 0.28 0.49
C LEU A 408 30.34 0.05 -0.23
N LEU A 409 30.33 -0.93 -1.13
CA LEU A 409 29.13 -1.39 -1.83
C LEU A 409 28.39 -2.37 -0.94
N GLY A 410 27.15 -2.05 -0.58
CA GLY A 410 26.26 -2.93 0.17
C GLY A 410 25.39 -3.80 -0.74
N ARG A 411 24.54 -4.63 -0.13
CA ARG A 411 23.60 -5.48 -0.85
C ARG A 411 22.60 -4.73 -1.73
N ASP A 412 22.34 -3.45 -1.42
CA ASP A 412 21.56 -2.51 -2.25
C ASP A 412 22.14 -2.29 -3.65
N ILE A 413 23.39 -2.69 -3.90
CA ILE A 413 24.03 -2.70 -5.22
C ILE A 413 24.47 -4.11 -5.58
N LEU A 414 25.07 -4.83 -4.62
CA LEU A 414 25.67 -6.14 -4.85
C LEU A 414 24.65 -7.22 -5.25
N GLU A 415 23.35 -7.04 -5.00
CA GLU A 415 22.32 -7.97 -5.47
C GLU A 415 22.24 -8.09 -7.01
N HIS A 416 22.78 -7.10 -7.72
CA HIS A 416 22.84 -7.07 -9.18
C HIS A 416 24.14 -7.65 -9.77
N TYR A 417 25.09 -8.10 -8.94
CA TYR A 417 26.44 -8.50 -9.39
C TYR A 417 26.93 -9.80 -8.75
N ARG A 418 27.89 -10.47 -9.39
CA ARG A 418 28.68 -11.54 -8.78
C ARG A 418 30.02 -10.96 -8.33
N VAL A 419 30.39 -11.18 -7.06
CA VAL A 419 31.65 -10.70 -6.52
C VAL A 419 32.73 -11.77 -6.70
N ASP A 420 33.73 -11.52 -7.54
CA ASP A 420 34.94 -12.34 -7.60
C ASP A 420 35.95 -11.84 -6.56
N VAL A 421 36.09 -12.62 -5.48
CA VAL A 421 36.96 -12.30 -4.35
C VAL A 421 38.45 -12.27 -4.75
N ARG A 422 38.81 -12.88 -5.87
CA ARG A 422 40.20 -12.89 -6.39
C ARG A 422 40.53 -11.64 -7.21
N ARG A 423 39.53 -10.93 -7.72
CA ARG A 423 39.73 -9.73 -8.55
C ARG A 423 39.79 -8.49 -7.65
N ARG A 424 40.89 -7.75 -7.78
CA ARG A 424 41.24 -6.61 -6.93
C ARG A 424 41.91 -5.54 -7.79
N SER A 425 41.28 -4.37 -7.95
CA SER A 425 41.86 -3.25 -8.71
C SER A 425 43.06 -2.57 -8.02
N ASP A 426 43.43 -3.02 -6.82
CA ASP A 426 44.60 -2.56 -6.04
C ASP A 426 45.82 -3.49 -6.12
N GLY A 427 45.76 -4.61 -6.85
CA GLY A 427 46.87 -5.55 -7.00
C GLY A 427 47.75 -5.30 -8.23
N ASP A 428 49.08 -5.23 -8.01
CA ASP A 428 50.11 -5.23 -9.06
C ASP A 428 49.99 -6.49 -9.94
N ASN A 429 49.60 -6.31 -11.20
CA ASN A 429 49.49 -7.41 -12.17
C ASN A 429 50.89 -7.71 -12.74
N LYS A 430 51.72 -8.44 -11.99
CA LYS A 430 52.87 -9.16 -12.58
C LYS A 430 52.39 -10.51 -13.11
N PRO A 431 52.53 -10.82 -14.41
CA PRO A 431 52.17 -12.13 -14.92
C PRO A 431 53.07 -13.20 -14.27
N PRO A 432 52.53 -14.35 -13.83
CA PRO A 432 53.34 -15.48 -13.44
C PRO A 432 54.12 -16.00 -14.65
N LEU A 433 55.42 -16.21 -14.45
CA LEU A 433 56.34 -16.85 -15.38
C LEU A 433 55.87 -18.27 -15.74
N ASP A 434 55.93 -18.60 -17.02
CA ASP A 434 55.85 -19.96 -17.54
C ASP A 434 56.89 -20.86 -16.84
N SER A 435 56.44 -21.97 -16.29
CA SER A 435 57.29 -23.12 -16.00
C SER A 435 56.50 -24.43 -16.11
N GLU A 436 56.78 -25.12 -17.21
CA GLU A 436 56.98 -26.57 -17.32
C GLU A 436 55.77 -27.52 -17.37
N GLU A 437 55.48 -27.91 -18.62
CA GLU A 437 55.58 -29.28 -19.16
C GLU A 437 54.97 -30.44 -18.37
N TYR A 438 53.95 -31.00 -19.03
CA TYR A 438 53.42 -32.35 -18.90
C TYR A 438 54.50 -33.44 -18.83
N LEU A 439 54.33 -34.36 -17.90
CA LEU A 439 54.72 -35.77 -18.06
C LEU A 439 53.50 -36.64 -17.76
N GLU A 440 52.99 -37.29 -18.79
CA GLU A 440 52.06 -38.42 -18.71
C GLU A 440 52.82 -39.70 -18.31
N GLU A 441 52.23 -40.46 -17.38
CA GLU A 441 51.77 -41.85 -17.64
C GLU A 441 50.63 -42.21 -16.67
#